data_AF-A0A430M3S4-F1
#
_entry.id   AF-A0A430M3S4-F1
#
_cell.length_a   1.000
_cell.length_b   1.000
_cell.length_c   1.000
_cell.angle_alpha   90.00
_cell.angle_beta   90.00
_cell.angle_gamma   90.00
#
_symmetry.space_group_name_H-M   'P 1'
#
loop_
_entity.id
_entity.type
_entity.pdbx_description
1 polymer ?
#
loop_
_entity_poly.entity_id
_entity_poly.type
_entity_poly.pdbx_seq_one_letter_code
_entity_poly.pdbx_strand_id
1 'polypeptide(L)'
;MEIHRICYASQLSMADTGNLADMPKLLLWFAGLSTAQVILYMVFILLAYHLCIIPTAKRLHKALVASTLAHEMHYFERTPLGDILNYFTNDLARVDLSLSGSVLTLLAQYGNIMLVGVLLVASAPQSVALIVPAIFIFWALQRTYLTKLRELRSCDVTSRASILGFLHDSDAGRTIFSVFGMTEDRIQNQKYLLEENARAQFPLSSINSWLALLEALRESTADKALVNIREDAQNDTSVSLLDLVVDSRSSLSAGQVQFLSLARVILHGSRLLILDEESEAQFQEVIWKRCVNTTVISVMHRLESTLQYDKVLVLDKGSVAAFGSPKELVLGQNEYYCSMLKERGLEEQARLKFGAQRSA
;
A
#
# COMPACT_ATOMS: atom_id res chain seq x y z
N MET A 1 -45.75 39.55 3.11
CA MET A 1 -46.18 40.59 2.15
C MET A 1 -45.06 41.59 1.80
N GLU A 2 -44.06 41.82 2.68
CA GLU A 2 -42.92 42.72 2.39
C GLU A 2 -41.85 42.14 1.46
N ILE A 3 -41.59 40.83 1.47
CA ILE A 3 -40.60 40.20 0.57
C ILE A 3 -41.02 40.32 -0.90
N HIS A 4 -42.33 40.23 -1.17
CA HIS A 4 -42.87 40.43 -2.51
C HIS A 4 -42.80 41.90 -2.97
N ARG A 5 -42.83 42.87 -2.02
CA ARG A 5 -42.64 44.30 -2.30
C ARG A 5 -41.18 44.67 -2.53
N ILE A 6 -40.23 44.01 -1.87
CA ILE A 6 -38.79 44.26 -2.09
C ILE A 6 -38.36 43.71 -3.45
N CYS A 7 -38.88 42.54 -3.85
CA CYS A 7 -38.63 41.98 -5.19
C CYS A 7 -39.31 42.81 -6.30
N TYR A 8 -40.53 43.31 -6.05
CA TYR A 8 -41.20 44.25 -6.97
C TYR A 8 -40.49 45.61 -7.03
N ALA A 9 -39.96 46.11 -5.91
CA ALA A 9 -39.24 47.39 -5.86
C ALA A 9 -37.86 47.32 -6.54
N SER A 10 -37.16 46.18 -6.48
CA SER A 10 -35.93 45.97 -7.25
C SER A 10 -36.20 45.78 -8.74
N GLN A 11 -37.33 45.17 -9.11
CA GLN A 11 -37.79 45.10 -10.51
C GLN A 11 -38.24 46.46 -11.05
N LEU A 12 -38.90 47.30 -10.23
CA LEU A 12 -39.32 48.65 -10.61
C LEU A 12 -38.13 49.62 -10.74
N SER A 13 -37.14 49.52 -9.85
CA SER A 13 -35.91 50.33 -9.95
C SER A 13 -35.04 49.97 -11.16
N MET A 14 -35.20 48.78 -11.74
CA MET A 14 -34.56 48.39 -13.01
C MET A 14 -35.42 48.75 -14.24
N ALA A 15 -36.74 48.87 -14.08
CA ALA A 15 -37.65 49.28 -15.14
C ALA A 15 -37.65 50.82 -15.36
N ASP A 16 -37.37 51.61 -14.33
CA ASP A 16 -37.38 53.08 -14.40
C ASP A 16 -36.07 53.72 -14.88
N THR A 17 -34.97 52.95 -15.00
CA THR A 17 -33.74 53.40 -15.67
C THR A 17 -33.73 52.96 -17.12
N GLY A 18 -34.73 53.43 -17.87
CA GLY A 18 -34.79 53.29 -19.31
C GLY A 18 -33.66 54.07 -20.00
N ASN A 19 -32.60 53.35 -20.36
CA ASN A 19 -31.85 53.59 -21.60
C ASN A 19 -31.46 52.22 -22.18
N LEU A 20 -32.27 51.74 -23.13
CA LEU A 20 -32.00 50.52 -23.91
C LEU A 20 -30.61 50.53 -24.58
N ALA A 21 -30.00 51.73 -24.73
CA ALA A 21 -28.67 51.96 -25.27
C ALA A 21 -27.49 51.58 -24.32
N ASP A 22 -27.72 51.48 -23.00
CA ASP A 22 -26.68 51.14 -22.02
C ASP A 22 -26.67 49.65 -21.61
N MET A 23 -27.72 48.91 -21.97
CA MET A 23 -27.80 47.46 -21.84
C MET A 23 -26.57 46.71 -22.44
N PRO A 24 -26.10 47.02 -23.67
CA PRO A 24 -24.91 46.36 -24.22
C PRO A 24 -23.63 46.65 -23.41
N LYS A 25 -23.51 47.83 -22.77
CA LYS A 25 -22.35 48.18 -21.94
C LYS A 25 -22.34 47.42 -20.61
N LEU A 26 -23.51 47.24 -20.01
CA LEU A 26 -23.68 46.45 -18.77
C LEU A 26 -23.37 44.97 -19.02
N LEU A 27 -23.88 44.40 -20.11
CA LEU A 27 -23.58 43.02 -20.54
C LEU A 27 -22.08 42.82 -20.80
N LEU A 28 -21.41 43.81 -21.43
CA LEU A 28 -19.96 43.75 -21.67
C LEU A 28 -19.17 43.76 -20.35
N TRP A 29 -19.60 44.54 -19.36
CA TRP A 29 -19.00 44.56 -18.03
C TRP A 29 -19.15 43.22 -17.29
N PHE A 30 -20.37 42.64 -17.29
CA PHE A 30 -20.59 41.32 -16.68
C PHE A 30 -19.81 40.22 -17.39
N ALA A 31 -19.74 40.25 -18.72
CA ALA A 31 -18.91 39.31 -19.49
C ALA A 31 -17.42 39.46 -19.16
N GLY A 32 -16.92 40.69 -19.03
CA GLY A 32 -15.54 40.97 -18.61
C GLY A 32 -15.23 40.45 -17.19
N LEU A 33 -16.15 40.63 -16.26
CA LEU A 33 -15.98 40.19 -14.86
C LEU A 33 -16.02 38.66 -14.74
N SER A 34 -16.93 38.00 -15.45
CA SER A 34 -17.03 36.54 -15.51
C SER A 34 -15.80 35.91 -16.19
N THR A 35 -15.32 36.49 -17.28
CA THR A 35 -14.10 35.99 -17.96
C THR A 35 -12.87 36.17 -17.07
N ALA A 36 -12.73 37.30 -16.39
CA ALA A 36 -11.66 37.53 -15.42
C ALA A 36 -11.72 36.52 -14.25
N GLN A 37 -12.91 36.22 -13.73
CA GLN A 37 -13.10 35.22 -12.68
C GLN A 37 -12.66 33.82 -13.12
N VAL A 38 -13.04 33.37 -14.33
CA VAL A 38 -12.66 32.06 -14.85
C VAL A 38 -11.14 31.96 -15.04
N ILE A 39 -10.51 33.02 -15.57
CA ILE A 39 -9.06 33.06 -15.77
C ILE A 39 -8.34 32.99 -14.41
N LEU A 40 -8.80 33.76 -13.42
CA LEU A 40 -8.21 33.76 -12.08
C LEU A 40 -8.35 32.40 -11.40
N TYR A 41 -9.50 31.74 -11.55
CA TYR A 41 -9.73 30.40 -11.02
C TYR A 41 -8.82 29.35 -11.67
N MET A 42 -8.64 29.42 -13.00
CA MET A 42 -7.71 28.57 -13.72
C MET A 42 -6.26 28.77 -13.27
N VAL A 43 -5.83 30.02 -13.09
CA VAL A 43 -4.49 30.34 -12.57
C VAL A 43 -4.32 29.82 -11.15
N PHE A 44 -5.32 29.97 -10.29
CA PHE A 44 -5.31 29.44 -8.92
C PHE A 44 -5.13 27.91 -8.91
N ILE A 45 -5.88 27.18 -9.73
CA ILE A 45 -5.75 25.72 -9.85
C ILE A 45 -4.34 25.33 -10.30
N LEU A 46 -3.84 25.95 -11.37
CA LEU A 46 -2.51 25.64 -11.91
C LEU A 46 -1.41 25.91 -10.87
N LEU A 47 -1.51 27.02 -10.16
CA LEU A 47 -0.56 27.40 -9.11
C LEU A 47 -0.63 26.45 -7.91
N ALA A 48 -1.83 26.06 -7.48
CA ALA A 48 -2.02 25.09 -6.41
C ALA A 48 -1.44 23.71 -6.78
N TYR A 49 -1.63 23.25 -8.01
CA TYR A 49 -1.05 22.00 -8.51
C TYR A 49 0.48 22.05 -8.55
N HIS A 50 1.04 23.12 -9.11
CA HIS A 50 2.48 23.24 -9.29
C HIS A 50 3.24 23.47 -7.97
N LEU A 51 2.72 24.31 -7.08
CA LEU A 51 3.43 24.69 -5.85
C LEU A 51 3.20 23.72 -4.70
N CYS A 52 1.99 23.16 -4.56
CA CYS A 52 1.62 22.38 -3.38
C CYS A 52 1.55 20.88 -3.68
N ILE A 53 0.71 20.48 -4.64
CA ILE A 53 0.34 19.07 -4.84
C ILE A 53 1.52 18.23 -5.33
N ILE A 54 2.10 18.57 -6.49
CA ILE A 54 3.15 17.76 -7.11
C ILE A 54 4.41 17.68 -6.24
N PRO A 55 4.91 18.78 -5.63
CA PRO A 55 6.07 18.71 -4.75
C PRO A 55 5.82 17.87 -3.49
N THR A 56 4.61 17.95 -2.92
CA THR A 56 4.24 17.19 -1.72
C THR A 56 4.15 15.70 -2.01
N ALA A 57 3.49 15.29 -3.10
CA ALA A 57 3.43 13.90 -3.54
C ALA A 57 4.84 13.30 -3.73
N LYS A 58 5.73 14.03 -4.44
CA LYS A 58 7.12 13.61 -4.64
C LYS A 58 7.90 13.49 -3.33
N ARG A 59 7.70 14.43 -2.38
CA ARG A 59 8.36 14.38 -1.07
C ARG A 59 7.85 13.20 -0.25
N LEU A 60 6.54 12.97 -0.24
CA LEU A 60 5.92 11.88 0.49
C LEU A 60 6.38 10.51 -0.03
N HIS A 61 6.37 10.31 -1.35
CA HIS A 61 6.85 9.07 -1.96
C HIS A 61 8.33 8.81 -1.63
N LYS A 62 9.19 9.82 -1.76
CA LYS A 62 10.62 9.70 -1.40
C LYS A 62 10.81 9.39 0.08
N ALA A 63 10.06 10.04 0.96
CA ALA A 63 10.12 9.80 2.40
C ALA A 63 9.65 8.38 2.74
N LEU A 64 8.59 7.89 2.10
CA LEU A 64 8.09 6.53 2.29
C LEU A 64 9.13 5.50 1.85
N VAL A 65 9.71 5.64 0.65
CA VAL A 65 10.77 4.74 0.16
C VAL A 65 11.99 4.75 1.07
N ALA A 66 12.50 5.95 1.41
CA ALA A 66 13.68 6.09 2.26
C ALA A 66 13.44 5.51 3.67
N SER A 67 12.26 5.76 4.24
CA SER A 67 11.87 5.22 5.53
C SER A 67 11.78 3.69 5.49
N THR A 68 11.07 3.12 4.51
CA THR A 68 10.93 1.66 4.41
C THR A 68 12.29 0.97 4.25
N LEU A 69 13.17 1.48 3.38
CA LEU A 69 14.51 0.90 3.17
C LEU A 69 15.45 1.05 4.37
N ALA A 70 15.18 2.00 5.28
CA ALA A 70 15.98 2.22 6.48
C ALA A 70 15.58 1.31 7.65
N HIS A 71 14.45 0.60 7.58
CA HIS A 71 14.03 -0.31 8.65
C HIS A 71 14.88 -1.58 8.69
N GLU A 72 15.11 -2.10 9.89
CA GLU A 72 15.81 -3.37 10.10
C GLU A 72 15.01 -4.57 9.56
N MET A 73 15.69 -5.67 9.26
CA MET A 73 15.08 -6.88 8.69
C MET A 73 13.93 -7.42 9.54
N HIS A 74 14.02 -7.27 10.87
CA HIS A 74 12.97 -7.70 11.80
C HIS A 74 11.60 -7.01 11.54
N TYR A 75 11.59 -5.79 11.01
CA TYR A 75 10.34 -5.14 10.59
C TYR A 75 9.67 -5.95 9.45
N PHE A 76 10.45 -6.30 8.42
CA PHE A 76 9.98 -7.05 7.25
C PHE A 76 9.56 -8.49 7.56
N GLU A 77 10.12 -9.09 8.62
CA GLU A 77 9.70 -10.41 9.08
C GLU A 77 8.35 -10.39 9.81
N ARG A 78 8.03 -9.28 10.50
CA ARG A 78 6.76 -9.14 11.23
C ARG A 78 5.62 -8.60 10.40
N THR A 79 5.91 -7.69 9.46
CA THR A 79 4.87 -7.09 8.62
C THR A 79 4.70 -7.89 7.35
N PRO A 80 3.49 -8.37 7.01
CA PRO A 80 3.28 -9.09 5.77
C PRO A 80 3.58 -8.17 4.58
N LEU A 81 4.19 -8.73 3.53
CA LEU A 81 4.56 -7.98 2.32
C LEU A 81 3.35 -7.27 1.69
N GLY A 82 2.16 -7.86 1.82
CA GLY A 82 0.90 -7.28 1.35
C GLY A 82 0.60 -5.90 1.95
N ASP A 83 0.89 -5.69 3.23
CA ASP A 83 0.63 -4.40 3.90
C ASP A 83 1.58 -3.31 3.38
N ILE A 84 2.86 -3.65 3.24
CA ILE A 84 3.87 -2.73 2.67
C ILE A 84 3.47 -2.36 1.24
N LEU A 85 3.09 -3.35 0.42
CA LEU A 85 2.65 -3.10 -0.95
C LEU A 85 1.37 -2.26 -0.98
N ASN A 86 0.43 -2.50 -0.06
CA ASN A 86 -0.81 -1.74 0.06
C ASN A 86 -0.53 -0.25 0.34
N TYR A 87 0.48 0.07 1.17
CA TYR A 87 0.92 1.45 1.37
C TYR A 87 1.44 2.11 0.09
N PHE A 88 2.27 1.40 -0.70
CA PHE A 88 2.85 1.93 -1.94
C PHE A 88 1.86 2.03 -3.10
N THR A 89 0.83 1.20 -3.11
CA THR A 89 -0.15 1.12 -4.20
C THR A 89 -1.41 1.89 -3.86
N ASN A 90 -2.23 1.36 -2.94
CA ASN A 90 -3.56 1.91 -2.65
C ASN A 90 -3.49 3.22 -1.86
N ASP A 91 -2.68 3.29 -0.80
CA ASP A 91 -2.68 4.49 0.04
C ASP A 91 -1.98 5.66 -0.65
N LEU A 92 -0.88 5.41 -1.35
CA LEU A 92 -0.22 6.43 -2.16
C LEU A 92 -1.14 6.93 -3.30
N ALA A 93 -1.83 6.04 -4.01
CA ALA A 93 -2.78 6.43 -5.07
C ALA A 93 -3.95 7.27 -4.51
N ARG A 94 -4.46 6.92 -3.32
CA ARG A 94 -5.51 7.71 -2.65
C ARG A 94 -5.03 9.10 -2.27
N VAL A 95 -3.79 9.24 -1.80
CA VAL A 95 -3.19 10.54 -1.48
C VAL A 95 -2.99 11.38 -2.75
N ASP A 96 -2.47 10.77 -3.82
CA ASP A 96 -2.13 11.51 -5.03
C ASP A 96 -3.36 11.95 -5.82
N LEU A 97 -4.40 11.10 -5.90
CA LEU A 97 -5.59 11.36 -6.70
C LEU A 97 -6.74 11.99 -5.89
N SER A 98 -7.13 11.37 -4.78
CA SER A 98 -8.36 11.73 -4.06
C SER A 98 -8.14 12.88 -3.06
N LEU A 99 -7.06 12.82 -2.26
CA LEU A 99 -6.78 13.86 -1.27
C LEU A 99 -6.46 15.19 -1.96
N SER A 100 -5.65 15.14 -3.02
CA SER A 100 -5.28 16.31 -3.83
C SER A 100 -6.50 17.06 -4.38
N GLY A 101 -7.43 16.34 -5.03
CA GLY A 101 -8.67 16.92 -5.52
C GLY A 101 -9.55 17.48 -4.39
N SER A 102 -9.65 16.76 -3.27
CA SER A 102 -10.44 17.18 -2.11
C SER A 102 -9.93 18.47 -1.45
N VAL A 103 -8.60 18.65 -1.38
CA VAL A 103 -8.01 19.86 -0.79
C VAL A 103 -8.31 21.09 -1.66
N LEU A 104 -8.19 20.94 -2.98
CA LEU A 104 -8.44 22.03 -3.91
C LEU A 104 -9.93 22.44 -3.92
N THR A 105 -10.84 21.46 -3.92
CA THR A 105 -12.28 21.74 -3.83
C THR A 105 -12.63 22.39 -2.50
N LEU A 106 -12.08 21.93 -1.38
CA LEU A 106 -12.29 22.57 -0.07
C LEU A 106 -11.83 24.03 -0.07
N LEU A 107 -10.61 24.32 -0.56
CA LEU A 107 -10.10 25.69 -0.64
C LEU A 107 -10.99 26.59 -1.49
N ALA A 108 -11.45 26.10 -2.64
CA ALA A 108 -12.37 26.83 -3.50
C ALA A 108 -13.72 27.08 -2.81
N GLN A 109 -14.28 26.07 -2.12
CA GLN A 109 -15.56 26.19 -1.43
C GLN A 109 -15.50 27.15 -0.24
N TYR A 110 -14.41 27.16 0.53
CA TYR A 110 -14.22 28.16 1.59
C TYR A 110 -14.19 29.59 1.02
N GLY A 111 -13.52 29.80 -0.12
CA GLY A 111 -13.50 31.08 -0.81
C GLY A 111 -14.91 31.52 -1.25
N ASN A 112 -15.69 30.62 -1.83
CA ASN A 112 -17.07 30.90 -2.24
C ASN A 112 -17.98 31.21 -1.04
N ILE A 113 -17.89 30.43 0.04
CA ILE A 113 -18.69 30.66 1.26
C ILE A 113 -18.33 32.02 1.87
N MET A 114 -17.04 32.37 1.91
CA MET A 114 -16.59 33.67 2.40
C MET A 114 -17.13 34.82 1.54
N LEU A 115 -17.07 34.69 0.21
CA LEU A 115 -17.58 35.70 -0.72
C LEU A 115 -19.10 35.89 -0.57
N VAL A 116 -19.87 34.79 -0.59
CA VAL A 116 -21.33 34.83 -0.42
C VAL A 116 -21.70 35.39 0.95
N GLY A 117 -20.96 35.01 2.00
CA GLY A 117 -21.16 35.54 3.35
C GLY A 117 -20.97 37.06 3.40
N VAL A 118 -19.90 37.60 2.82
CA VAL A 118 -19.63 39.05 2.78
C VAL A 118 -20.72 39.80 2.01
N LEU A 119 -21.13 39.29 0.84
CA LEU A 119 -22.19 39.90 0.02
C LEU A 119 -23.54 39.92 0.75
N LEU A 120 -23.86 38.85 1.47
CA LEU A 120 -25.12 38.73 2.21
C LEU A 120 -25.17 39.70 3.40
N VAL A 121 -24.06 39.88 4.11
CA VAL A 121 -23.96 40.87 5.21
C VAL A 121 -24.05 42.29 4.67
N ALA A 122 -23.44 42.59 3.52
CA ALA A 122 -23.48 43.91 2.90
C ALA A 122 -24.88 44.29 2.38
N SER A 123 -25.66 43.32 1.89
CA SER A 123 -27.01 43.55 1.35
C SER A 123 -28.11 43.51 2.42
N ALA A 124 -28.00 42.63 3.42
CA ALA A 124 -29.00 42.45 4.46
C ALA A 124 -28.34 42.09 5.82
N PRO A 125 -27.94 43.08 6.64
CA PRO A 125 -27.20 42.83 7.88
C PRO A 125 -27.99 42.03 8.93
N GLN A 126 -29.32 42.03 8.85
CA GLN A 126 -30.19 41.23 9.73
C GLN A 126 -30.04 39.71 9.51
N SER A 127 -29.52 39.27 8.36
CA SER A 127 -29.33 37.84 8.03
C SER A 127 -28.33 37.12 8.95
N VAL A 128 -27.39 37.87 9.57
CA VAL A 128 -26.36 37.31 10.46
C VAL A 128 -26.98 36.56 11.64
N ALA A 129 -28.09 37.06 12.18
CA ALA A 129 -28.77 36.43 13.32
C ALA A 129 -29.33 35.02 12.99
N LEU A 130 -29.61 34.73 11.71
CA LEU A 130 -30.10 33.43 11.25
C LEU A 130 -28.94 32.47 10.90
N ILE A 131 -27.83 33.02 10.38
CA ILE A 131 -26.68 32.23 9.91
C ILE A 131 -25.90 31.62 11.08
N VAL A 132 -25.67 32.38 12.15
CA VAL A 132 -24.90 31.91 13.31
C VAL A 132 -25.46 30.62 13.93
N PRO A 133 -26.76 30.50 14.27
CA PRO A 133 -27.31 29.25 14.80
C PRO A 133 -27.30 28.12 13.75
N ALA A 134 -27.49 28.43 12.47
CA ALA A 134 -27.41 27.44 11.39
C ALA A 134 -26.00 26.84 11.26
N ILE A 135 -24.95 27.66 11.34
CA ILE A 135 -23.55 27.21 11.35
C ILE A 135 -23.27 26.33 12.56
N PHE A 136 -23.78 26.69 13.75
CA PHE A 136 -23.59 25.87 14.96
C PHE A 136 -24.26 24.49 14.84
N ILE A 137 -25.49 24.45 14.35
CA ILE A 137 -26.22 23.19 14.09
C ILE A 137 -25.45 22.34 13.06
N PHE A 138 -25.02 22.95 11.95
CA PHE A 138 -24.24 22.28 10.93
C PHE A 138 -22.91 21.74 11.47
N TRP A 139 -22.19 22.52 12.27
CA TRP A 139 -20.94 22.10 12.91
C TRP A 139 -21.14 20.90 13.85
N ALA A 140 -22.21 20.92 14.67
CA ALA A 140 -22.53 19.83 15.59
C ALA A 140 -22.87 18.54 14.83
N LEU A 141 -23.69 18.64 13.77
CA LEU A 141 -24.03 17.53 12.88
C LEU A 141 -22.80 16.99 12.13
N GLN A 142 -21.96 17.88 11.60
CA GLN A 142 -20.77 17.48 10.86
C GLN A 142 -19.76 16.76 11.77
N ARG A 143 -19.62 17.19 13.03
CA ARG A 143 -18.70 16.55 13.99
C ARG A 143 -19.13 15.11 14.33
N THR A 144 -20.41 14.88 14.58
CA THR A 144 -20.92 13.52 14.87
C THR A 144 -20.82 12.64 13.64
N TYR A 145 -21.18 13.17 12.47
CA TYR A 145 -21.05 12.49 11.19
C TYR A 145 -19.60 12.04 10.92
N LEU A 146 -18.63 12.95 10.99
CA LEU A 146 -17.23 12.64 10.69
C LEU A 146 -16.63 11.62 11.67
N THR A 147 -17.03 11.67 12.94
CA THR A 147 -16.56 10.70 13.93
C THR A 147 -17.06 9.29 13.58
N LYS A 148 -18.36 9.17 13.26
CA LYS A 148 -18.96 7.87 12.88
C LYS A 148 -18.45 7.36 11.54
N LEU A 149 -18.24 8.24 10.57
CA LEU A 149 -17.69 7.88 9.27
C LEU A 149 -16.26 7.31 9.39
N ARG A 150 -15.42 7.87 10.27
CA ARG A 150 -14.06 7.38 10.51
C ARG A 150 -14.05 5.99 11.13
N GLU A 151 -14.87 5.76 12.16
CA GLU A 151 -15.01 4.44 12.80
C GLU A 151 -15.44 3.38 11.78
N LEU A 152 -16.48 3.67 10.99
CA LEU A 152 -16.97 2.76 9.95
C LEU A 152 -15.93 2.49 8.86
N ARG A 153 -15.22 3.52 8.40
CA ARG A 153 -14.17 3.38 7.38
C ARG A 153 -12.98 2.56 7.90
N SER A 154 -12.65 2.67 9.20
CA SER A 154 -11.61 1.83 9.80
C SER A 154 -12.00 0.36 9.80
N CYS A 155 -13.28 0.05 10.10
CA CYS A 155 -13.79 -1.32 10.05
C CYS A 155 -13.71 -1.90 8.62
N ASP A 156 -14.14 -1.14 7.61
CA ASP A 156 -14.09 -1.55 6.19
C ASP A 156 -12.66 -1.85 5.70
N VAL A 157 -11.70 -0.98 6.03
CA VAL A 157 -10.30 -1.19 5.65
C VAL A 157 -9.73 -2.44 6.32
N THR A 158 -10.06 -2.66 7.61
CA THR A 158 -9.56 -3.81 8.37
C THR A 158 -10.17 -5.12 7.85
N SER A 159 -11.47 -5.17 7.59
CA SER A 159 -12.15 -6.37 7.03
C SER A 159 -11.65 -6.71 5.64
N ARG A 160 -11.44 -5.70 4.79
CA ARG A 160 -10.89 -5.89 3.44
C ARG A 160 -9.45 -6.41 3.45
N ALA A 161 -8.61 -5.93 4.36
CA ALA A 161 -7.23 -6.42 4.50
C ALA A 161 -7.19 -7.91 4.84
N SER A 162 -8.05 -8.37 5.77
CA SER A 162 -8.17 -9.79 6.13
C SER A 162 -8.55 -10.68 4.94
N ILE A 163 -9.45 -10.22 4.05
CA ILE A 163 -9.80 -10.95 2.82
C ILE A 163 -8.58 -11.07 1.89
N LEU A 164 -7.86 -9.97 1.68
CA LEU A 164 -6.68 -9.97 0.80
C LEU A 164 -5.56 -10.86 1.35
N GLY A 165 -5.32 -10.83 2.66
CA GLY A 165 -4.39 -11.74 3.33
C GLY A 165 -4.78 -13.21 3.13
N PHE A 166 -6.05 -13.54 3.38
CA PHE A 166 -6.55 -14.90 3.17
C PHE A 166 -6.41 -15.38 1.71
N LEU A 167 -6.68 -14.51 0.74
CA LEU A 167 -6.52 -14.83 -0.69
C LEU A 167 -5.05 -15.05 -1.06
N HIS A 168 -4.15 -14.20 -0.56
CA HIS A 168 -2.71 -14.35 -0.77
C HIS A 168 -2.20 -15.70 -0.24
N ASP A 169 -2.58 -16.04 1.00
CA ASP A 169 -2.22 -17.33 1.60
C ASP A 169 -2.86 -18.52 0.87
N SER A 170 -4.08 -18.33 0.36
CA SER A 170 -4.80 -19.35 -0.41
C SER A 170 -4.10 -19.66 -1.74
N ASP A 171 -3.59 -18.63 -2.41
CA ASP A 171 -2.90 -18.78 -3.68
C ASP A 171 -1.52 -19.42 -3.48
N ALA A 172 -0.75 -18.93 -2.49
CA ALA A 172 0.55 -19.50 -2.14
C ALA A 172 0.46 -20.98 -1.72
N GLY A 173 -0.59 -21.38 -1.02
CA GLY A 173 -0.82 -22.75 -0.56
C GLY A 173 -1.69 -23.61 -1.47
N ARG A 174 -2.06 -23.15 -2.68
CA ARG A 174 -3.07 -23.79 -3.54
C ARG A 174 -2.81 -25.29 -3.79
N THR A 175 -1.56 -25.64 -4.08
CA THR A 175 -1.16 -27.03 -4.33
C THR A 175 -1.35 -27.91 -3.09
N ILE A 176 -0.99 -27.40 -1.91
CA ILE A 176 -1.16 -28.09 -0.63
C ILE A 176 -2.66 -28.34 -0.40
N PHE A 177 -3.51 -27.32 -0.53
CA PHE A 177 -4.94 -27.46 -0.29
C PHE A 177 -5.62 -28.44 -1.24
N SER A 178 -5.18 -28.47 -2.52
CA SER A 178 -5.68 -29.45 -3.48
C SER A 178 -5.31 -30.89 -3.15
N VAL A 179 -4.14 -31.11 -2.53
CA VAL A 179 -3.67 -32.45 -2.16
C VAL A 179 -4.35 -32.93 -0.89
N PHE A 180 -4.57 -32.05 0.09
CA PHE A 180 -5.22 -32.39 1.36
C PHE A 180 -6.76 -32.37 1.31
N GLY A 181 -7.37 -31.96 0.19
CA GLY A 181 -8.82 -31.96 0.03
C GLY A 181 -9.57 -30.92 0.89
N MET A 182 -8.88 -29.88 1.38
CA MET A 182 -9.42 -28.87 2.30
C MET A 182 -10.09 -27.68 1.58
N THR A 183 -10.42 -27.83 0.30
CA THR A 183 -10.90 -26.71 -0.54
C THR A 183 -12.24 -26.17 -0.06
N GLU A 184 -13.15 -27.04 0.38
CA GLU A 184 -14.51 -26.65 0.80
C GLU A 184 -14.49 -25.83 2.10
N ASP A 185 -13.68 -26.25 3.08
CA ASP A 185 -13.52 -25.53 4.35
C ASP A 185 -12.94 -24.11 4.11
N ARG A 186 -11.99 -23.99 3.17
CA ARG A 186 -11.45 -22.67 2.78
C ARG A 186 -12.49 -21.80 2.09
N ILE A 187 -13.31 -22.38 1.21
CA ILE A 187 -14.41 -21.65 0.55
C ILE A 187 -15.40 -21.14 1.61
N GLN A 188 -15.70 -21.94 2.64
CA GLN A 188 -16.58 -21.52 3.71
C GLN A 188 -15.99 -20.37 4.54
N ASN A 189 -14.70 -20.43 4.88
CA ASN A 189 -13.99 -19.34 5.55
C ASN A 189 -13.96 -18.06 4.70
N GLN A 190 -13.76 -18.19 3.38
CA GLN A 190 -13.82 -17.05 2.46
C GLN A 190 -15.21 -16.40 2.45
N LYS A 191 -16.28 -17.19 2.43
CA LYS A 191 -17.66 -16.69 2.52
C LYS A 191 -17.89 -15.91 3.81
N TYR A 192 -17.44 -16.42 4.96
CA TYR A 192 -17.55 -15.71 6.23
C TYR A 192 -16.85 -14.35 6.21
N LEU A 193 -15.60 -14.29 5.71
CA LEU A 193 -14.85 -13.03 5.62
C LEU A 193 -15.53 -12.03 4.66
N LEU A 194 -16.11 -12.52 3.57
CA LEU A 194 -16.89 -11.69 2.64
C LEU A 194 -18.15 -11.13 3.30
N GLU A 195 -18.87 -11.94 4.08
CA GLU A 195 -20.05 -11.48 4.83
C GLU A 195 -19.69 -10.43 5.87
N GLU A 196 -18.59 -10.62 6.60
CA GLU A 196 -18.09 -9.65 7.58
C GLU A 196 -17.78 -8.30 6.92
N ASN A 197 -17.09 -8.32 5.78
CA ASN A 197 -16.81 -7.12 5.00
C ASN A 197 -18.10 -6.46 4.47
N ALA A 198 -19.05 -7.25 3.96
CA ALA A 198 -20.33 -6.73 3.49
C ALA A 198 -21.12 -6.03 4.61
N ARG A 199 -21.08 -6.55 5.85
CA ARG A 199 -21.69 -5.91 7.03
C ARG A 199 -21.03 -4.57 7.38
N ALA A 200 -19.71 -4.47 7.22
CA ALA A 200 -18.98 -3.22 7.44
C ALA A 200 -19.27 -2.17 6.34
N GLN A 201 -19.40 -2.62 5.08
CA GLN A 201 -19.61 -1.75 3.93
C GLN A 201 -21.04 -1.20 3.83
N PHE A 202 -22.06 -1.99 4.20
CA PHE A 202 -23.47 -1.61 4.11
C PHE A 202 -23.83 -0.23 4.74
N PRO A 203 -23.44 0.08 6.00
CA PRO A 203 -23.71 1.39 6.60
C PRO A 203 -22.95 2.53 5.90
N LEU A 204 -21.74 2.29 5.38
CA LEU A 204 -21.00 3.29 4.61
C LEU A 204 -21.74 3.65 3.32
N SER A 205 -22.20 2.65 2.58
CA SER A 205 -23.00 2.87 1.37
C SER A 205 -24.31 3.59 1.69
N SER A 206 -24.97 3.25 2.81
CA SER A 206 -26.20 3.92 3.26
C SER A 206 -25.96 5.41 3.56
N ILE A 207 -24.82 5.74 4.19
CA ILE A 207 -24.42 7.11 4.48
C ILE A 207 -24.14 7.90 3.19
N ASN A 208 -23.41 7.30 2.24
CA ASN A 208 -23.10 7.94 0.96
C ASN A 208 -24.38 8.20 0.15
N SER A 209 -25.30 7.23 0.11
CA SER A 209 -26.61 7.39 -0.54
C SER A 209 -27.46 8.49 0.10
N TRP A 210 -27.44 8.61 1.43
CA TRP A 210 -28.13 9.69 2.13
C TRP A 210 -27.54 11.07 1.79
N LEU A 211 -26.21 11.18 1.73
CA LEU A 211 -25.53 12.42 1.35
C LEU A 211 -25.84 12.80 -0.12
N ALA A 212 -25.79 11.82 -1.03
CA ALA A 212 -26.16 12.01 -2.43
C ALA A 212 -27.62 12.48 -2.57
N LEU A 213 -28.53 11.95 -1.76
CA LEU A 213 -29.93 12.40 -1.72
C LEU A 213 -30.02 13.85 -1.23
N LEU A 214 -29.27 14.25 -0.20
CA LEU A 214 -29.22 15.64 0.27
C LEU A 214 -28.65 16.60 -0.78
N GLU A 215 -27.60 16.19 -1.50
CA GLU A 215 -27.03 16.97 -2.60
C GLU A 215 -28.02 17.08 -3.77
N ALA A 216 -28.69 15.98 -4.12
CA ALA A 216 -29.73 15.98 -5.14
C ALA A 216 -30.92 16.87 -4.76
N LEU A 217 -31.32 16.92 -3.49
CA LEU A 217 -32.35 17.85 -3.00
C LEU A 217 -31.92 19.32 -3.09
N ARG A 218 -30.60 19.59 -2.98
CA ARG A 218 -30.04 20.93 -3.17
C ARG A 218 -30.03 21.35 -4.65
N GLU A 219 -29.83 20.40 -5.56
CA GLU A 219 -29.64 20.64 -7.00
C GLU A 219 -30.91 20.44 -7.85
N SER A 220 -31.95 19.80 -7.30
CA SER A 220 -33.27 19.59 -7.93
C SER A 220 -34.16 20.82 -7.73
N THR A 221 -34.29 21.72 -8.72
CA THR A 221 -35.00 21.57 -10.00
C THR A 221 -34.78 20.25 -10.77
N ALA A 222 -35.47 19.21 -10.28
CA ALA A 222 -36.00 17.96 -10.81
C ALA A 222 -35.25 17.05 -11.83
N ASP A 223 -34.49 17.50 -12.83
CA ASP A 223 -34.31 16.63 -14.02
C ASP A 223 -32.94 15.92 -14.16
N LYS A 224 -31.97 16.16 -13.28
CA LYS A 224 -30.61 15.56 -13.43
C LYS A 224 -30.30 14.41 -12.47
N ALA A 225 -31.14 14.17 -11.47
CA ALA A 225 -30.83 13.22 -10.39
C ALA A 225 -30.91 11.74 -10.81
N LEU A 226 -31.69 11.40 -11.84
CA LEU A 226 -31.86 9.99 -12.26
C LEU A 226 -30.69 9.46 -13.10
N VAL A 227 -29.84 10.33 -13.67
CA VAL A 227 -28.73 9.92 -14.55
C VAL A 227 -27.48 9.59 -13.74
N ASN A 228 -27.16 10.37 -12.70
CA ASN A 228 -25.94 10.16 -11.91
C ASN A 228 -25.99 8.89 -11.03
N ILE A 229 -27.18 8.47 -10.59
CA ILE A 229 -27.34 7.23 -9.82
C ILE A 229 -27.01 5.99 -10.67
N ARG A 230 -27.15 6.08 -12.01
CA ARG A 230 -26.85 4.97 -12.92
C ARG A 230 -25.34 4.86 -13.22
N GLU A 231 -24.60 5.97 -13.21
CA GLU A 231 -23.15 5.96 -13.51
C GLU A 231 -22.28 5.67 -12.28
N ASP A 232 -22.64 6.14 -11.09
CA ASP A 232 -21.85 5.89 -9.88
C ASP A 232 -21.99 4.44 -9.35
N ALA A 233 -23.07 3.75 -9.69
CA ALA A 233 -23.24 2.33 -9.37
C ALA A 233 -22.36 1.40 -10.23
N GLN A 234 -21.77 1.90 -11.32
CA GLN A 234 -21.04 1.08 -12.29
C GLN A 234 -19.51 1.31 -12.26
N ASN A 235 -19.04 2.37 -11.60
CA ASN A 235 -17.61 2.75 -11.60
C ASN A 235 -16.81 2.34 -10.36
N ASP A 236 -17.43 1.82 -9.31
CA ASP A 236 -16.71 1.39 -8.09
C ASP A 236 -16.54 -0.13 -7.93
N THR A 237 -16.95 -0.92 -8.93
CA THR A 237 -16.74 -2.39 -8.97
C THR A 237 -15.81 -2.80 -10.09
N SER A 238 -14.67 -2.13 -10.24
CA SER A 238 -13.55 -2.67 -11.00
C SER A 238 -12.21 -2.15 -10.47
N VAL A 239 -11.94 -2.39 -9.19
CA VAL A 239 -10.53 -2.64 -8.85
C VAL A 239 -10.19 -3.97 -9.51
N SER A 240 -9.58 -3.88 -10.69
CA SER A 240 -8.93 -5.01 -11.36
C SER A 240 -7.90 -5.60 -10.38
N LEU A 241 -8.36 -6.58 -9.60
CA LEU A 241 -7.61 -7.32 -8.60
C LEU A 241 -6.68 -8.37 -9.22
N LEU A 242 -6.49 -8.34 -10.55
CA LEU A 242 -5.89 -9.43 -11.30
C LEU A 242 -4.66 -9.07 -12.15
N ASP A 243 -4.14 -7.85 -12.09
CA ASP A 243 -3.00 -7.46 -12.96
C ASP A 243 -1.76 -6.93 -12.23
N LEU A 244 -1.63 -7.19 -10.92
CA LEU A 244 -0.43 -6.78 -10.18
C LEU A 244 0.17 -7.89 -9.32
N VAL A 245 0.35 -9.05 -9.93
CA VAL A 245 1.47 -9.92 -9.56
C VAL A 245 2.35 -10.03 -10.79
N VAL A 246 3.31 -9.12 -10.89
CA VAL A 246 4.44 -9.32 -11.79
C VAL A 246 5.11 -10.62 -11.34
N ASP A 247 5.01 -11.58 -12.23
CA ASP A 247 5.44 -12.96 -12.14
C ASP A 247 6.98 -13.07 -12.15
N SER A 248 7.63 -12.39 -11.20
CA SER A 248 9.10 -12.38 -11.08
C SER A 248 9.64 -13.63 -10.39
N ARG A 249 8.78 -14.51 -9.86
CA ARG A 249 9.18 -15.82 -9.31
C ARG A 249 8.95 -16.98 -10.27
N SER A 250 8.15 -16.84 -11.32
CA SER A 250 7.84 -17.95 -12.23
C SER A 250 8.86 -18.17 -13.35
N SER A 251 9.80 -17.23 -13.57
CA SER A 251 10.74 -17.30 -14.69
C SER A 251 12.13 -17.86 -14.37
N LEU A 252 12.47 -18.07 -13.10
CA LEU A 252 13.78 -18.61 -12.69
C LEU A 252 13.62 -19.79 -11.74
N SER A 253 14.30 -20.89 -12.05
CA SER A 253 14.36 -22.03 -11.13
C SER A 253 15.12 -21.63 -9.85
N ALA A 254 14.83 -22.31 -8.73
CA ALA A 254 15.54 -22.08 -7.48
C ALA A 254 17.07 -22.17 -7.63
N GLY A 255 17.57 -23.12 -8.45
CA GLY A 255 18.99 -23.24 -8.78
C GLY A 255 19.53 -22.05 -9.58
N GLN A 256 18.77 -21.49 -10.52
CA GLN A 256 19.19 -20.31 -11.28
C GLN A 256 19.32 -19.07 -10.41
N VAL A 257 18.43 -18.89 -9.42
CA VAL A 257 18.51 -17.81 -8.44
C VAL A 257 19.78 -17.95 -7.57
N GLN A 258 20.13 -19.18 -7.19
CA GLN A 258 21.38 -19.46 -6.47
C GLN A 258 22.62 -19.15 -7.33
N PHE A 259 22.65 -19.55 -8.60
CA PHE A 259 23.76 -19.19 -9.50
C PHE A 259 23.90 -17.68 -9.69
N LEU A 260 22.78 -16.95 -9.75
CA LEU A 260 22.80 -15.49 -9.88
C LEU A 260 23.32 -14.81 -8.61
N SER A 261 22.95 -15.31 -7.43
CA SER A 261 23.47 -14.78 -6.17
C SER A 261 24.97 -15.06 -6.02
N LEU A 262 25.45 -16.25 -6.42
CA LEU A 262 26.87 -16.58 -6.45
C LEU A 262 27.65 -15.72 -7.44
N ALA A 263 27.13 -15.51 -8.65
CA ALA A 263 27.74 -14.64 -9.63
C ALA A 263 27.93 -13.22 -9.05
N ARG A 264 26.93 -12.71 -8.32
CA ARG A 264 27.01 -11.40 -7.62
C ARG A 264 28.12 -11.38 -6.57
N VAL A 265 28.27 -12.44 -5.78
CA VAL A 265 29.34 -12.57 -4.77
C VAL A 265 30.73 -12.58 -5.42
N ILE A 266 30.91 -13.39 -6.47
CA ILE A 266 32.19 -13.53 -7.18
C ILE A 266 32.61 -12.20 -7.80
N LEU A 267 31.66 -11.45 -8.38
CA LEU A 267 31.92 -10.14 -8.98
C LEU A 267 32.28 -9.08 -7.93
N HIS A 268 31.69 -9.15 -6.74
CA HIS A 268 31.94 -8.18 -5.68
C HIS A 268 33.29 -8.42 -4.95
N GLY A 269 33.90 -9.58 -5.11
CA GLY A 269 35.23 -9.88 -4.56
C GLY A 269 35.27 -9.83 -3.02
N SER A 270 34.29 -10.41 -2.34
CA SER A 270 34.25 -10.45 -0.87
C SER A 270 35.37 -11.33 -0.29
N ARG A 271 35.97 -10.87 0.82
CA ARG A 271 36.99 -11.63 1.58
C ARG A 271 36.39 -12.69 2.51
N LEU A 272 35.11 -12.54 2.85
CA LEU A 272 34.32 -13.45 3.66
C LEU A 272 33.04 -13.79 2.90
N LEU A 273 32.76 -15.08 2.75
CA LEU A 273 31.58 -15.63 2.12
C LEU A 273 30.85 -16.50 3.14
N ILE A 274 29.58 -16.20 3.38
CA ILE A 274 28.69 -17.00 4.23
C ILE A 274 27.69 -17.69 3.31
N LEU A 275 27.59 -19.00 3.44
CA LEU A 275 26.71 -19.84 2.64
C LEU A 275 25.74 -20.53 3.58
N ASP A 276 24.46 -20.17 3.48
CA ASP A 276 23.40 -20.85 4.20
C ASP A 276 22.79 -21.89 3.26
N GLU A 277 22.97 -23.17 3.59
CA GLU A 277 22.44 -24.33 2.87
C GLU A 277 22.78 -24.40 1.37
N GLU A 278 23.90 -25.04 1.02
CA GLU A 278 24.23 -25.33 -0.38
C GLU A 278 23.56 -26.61 -0.89
N SER A 279 22.73 -26.46 -1.93
CA SER A 279 21.89 -27.55 -2.43
C SER A 279 22.54 -28.40 -3.55
N GLU A 280 23.49 -27.85 -4.32
CA GLU A 280 24.01 -28.51 -5.54
C GLU A 280 25.54 -28.71 -5.53
N ALA A 281 25.98 -29.92 -5.89
CA ALA A 281 27.40 -30.26 -5.99
C ALA A 281 28.15 -29.45 -7.08
N GLN A 282 27.44 -29.09 -8.17
CA GLN A 282 27.98 -28.24 -9.23
C GLN A 282 28.32 -26.83 -8.73
N PHE A 283 27.53 -26.33 -7.77
CA PHE A 283 27.73 -25.03 -7.14
C PHE A 283 29.01 -25.00 -6.29
N GLN A 284 29.24 -26.08 -5.52
CA GLN A 284 30.44 -26.25 -4.70
C GLN A 284 31.71 -26.25 -5.54
N GLU A 285 31.71 -26.93 -6.68
CA GLU A 285 32.87 -26.98 -7.57
C GLU A 285 33.28 -25.59 -8.10
N VAL A 286 32.30 -24.75 -8.41
CA VAL A 286 32.53 -23.37 -8.86
C VAL A 286 33.14 -22.52 -7.75
N ILE A 287 32.66 -22.68 -6.51
CA ILE A 287 33.19 -21.96 -5.34
C ILE A 287 34.65 -22.35 -5.10
N TRP A 288 34.98 -23.64 -5.11
CA TRP A 288 36.35 -24.10 -4.90
C TRP A 288 37.32 -23.62 -5.98
N LYS A 289 36.87 -23.56 -7.23
CA LYS A 289 37.70 -23.06 -8.34
C LYS A 289 37.92 -21.55 -8.29
N ARG A 290 36.94 -20.78 -7.82
CA ARG A 290 36.96 -19.31 -7.96
C ARG A 290 37.27 -18.56 -6.67
N CYS A 291 37.03 -19.15 -5.50
CA CYS A 291 37.14 -18.51 -4.18
C CYS A 291 38.38 -18.99 -3.41
N VAL A 292 39.56 -19.04 -4.05
CA VAL A 292 40.80 -19.57 -3.44
C VAL A 292 41.33 -18.69 -2.29
N ASN A 293 41.07 -17.39 -2.32
CA ASN A 293 41.59 -16.42 -1.34
C ASN A 293 40.48 -15.75 -0.50
N THR A 294 39.36 -16.46 -0.32
CA THR A 294 38.18 -15.99 0.41
C THR A 294 37.91 -16.96 1.56
N THR A 295 37.63 -16.44 2.75
CA THR A 295 37.18 -17.27 3.87
C THR A 295 35.73 -17.67 3.62
N VAL A 296 35.45 -18.98 3.56
CA VAL A 296 34.12 -19.52 3.33
C VAL A 296 33.59 -20.15 4.62
N ILE A 297 32.44 -19.69 5.10
CA ILE A 297 31.71 -20.27 6.23
C ILE A 297 30.40 -20.81 5.66
N SER A 298 30.19 -22.13 5.77
CA SER A 298 29.00 -22.79 5.24
C SER A 298 28.25 -23.53 6.34
N VAL A 299 26.92 -23.37 6.37
CA VAL A 299 26.02 -24.17 7.19
C VAL A 299 25.58 -25.37 6.35
N MET A 300 25.88 -26.58 6.83
CA MET A 300 25.72 -27.80 6.04
C MET A 300 24.70 -28.75 6.69
N HIS A 301 23.74 -29.22 5.91
CA HIS A 301 22.83 -30.31 6.29
C HIS A 301 23.33 -31.71 5.85
N ARG A 302 24.34 -31.75 4.98
CA ARG A 302 24.94 -32.99 4.46
C ARG A 302 26.32 -33.21 5.08
N LEU A 303 26.44 -34.29 5.83
CA LEU A 303 27.68 -34.64 6.53
C LEU A 303 28.84 -34.98 5.56
N GLU A 304 28.53 -35.48 4.37
CA GLU A 304 29.51 -35.80 3.31
C GLU A 304 30.34 -34.58 2.89
N SER A 305 29.68 -33.42 2.76
CA SER A 305 30.31 -32.17 2.35
C SER A 305 31.29 -31.65 3.40
N THR A 306 31.12 -32.01 4.68
CA THR A 306 32.01 -31.57 5.78
C THR A 306 33.45 -32.11 5.63
N LEU A 307 33.63 -33.24 4.93
CA LEU A 307 34.94 -33.87 4.70
C LEU A 307 35.85 -33.09 3.75
N GLN A 308 35.35 -32.04 3.09
CA GLN A 308 36.11 -31.21 2.16
C GLN A 308 36.59 -29.89 2.78
N TYR A 309 36.14 -29.57 4.00
CA TYR A 309 36.47 -28.32 4.68
C TYR A 309 37.72 -28.47 5.55
N ASP A 310 38.45 -27.36 5.72
CA ASP A 310 39.65 -27.32 6.57
C ASP A 310 39.32 -27.51 8.05
N LYS A 311 38.19 -26.94 8.50
CA LYS A 311 37.69 -27.03 9.88
C LYS A 311 36.19 -27.20 9.90
N VAL A 312 35.71 -27.98 10.87
CA VAL A 312 34.29 -28.25 11.11
C VAL A 312 33.95 -27.85 12.53
N LEU A 313 32.83 -27.16 12.69
CA LEU A 313 32.24 -26.77 13.97
C LEU A 313 30.89 -27.47 14.12
N VAL A 314 30.73 -28.27 15.16
CA VAL A 314 29.47 -28.93 15.51
C VAL A 314 28.88 -28.21 16.72
N LEU A 315 27.64 -27.75 16.57
CA LEU A 315 26.88 -27.10 17.61
C LEU A 315 25.77 -28.04 18.10
N ASP A 316 25.65 -28.22 19.41
CA ASP A 316 24.54 -28.94 20.04
C ASP A 316 23.96 -28.11 21.20
N LYS A 317 22.64 -27.92 21.19
CA LYS A 317 21.89 -27.16 22.21
C LYS A 317 22.50 -25.79 22.59
N GLY A 318 23.07 -25.09 21.60
CA GLY A 318 23.69 -23.78 21.81
C GLY A 318 25.10 -23.81 22.40
N SER A 319 25.72 -24.98 22.51
CA SER A 319 27.12 -25.16 22.92
C SER A 319 27.94 -25.80 21.79
N VAL A 320 29.25 -25.54 21.78
CA VAL A 320 30.17 -26.18 20.83
C VAL A 320 30.44 -27.61 21.30
N ALA A 321 29.92 -28.60 20.56
CA ALA A 321 30.10 -30.02 20.86
C ALA A 321 31.43 -30.56 20.31
N ALA A 322 31.83 -30.12 19.12
CA ALA A 322 33.10 -30.49 18.52
C ALA A 322 33.64 -29.36 17.62
N PHE A 323 34.95 -29.17 17.63
CA PHE A 323 35.64 -28.23 16.74
C PHE A 323 37.01 -28.78 16.38
N GLY A 324 37.35 -28.78 15.09
CA GLY A 324 38.65 -29.24 14.63
C GLY A 324 38.67 -29.52 13.13
N SER A 325 39.82 -29.96 12.62
CA SER A 325 39.86 -30.48 11.26
C SER A 325 39.11 -31.81 11.17
N PRO A 326 38.46 -32.14 10.03
CA PRO A 326 37.80 -33.44 9.87
C PRO A 326 38.73 -34.63 10.16
N LYS A 327 40.02 -34.48 9.85
CA LYS A 327 41.06 -35.48 10.15
C LYS A 327 41.23 -35.69 11.64
N GLU A 328 41.42 -34.62 12.41
CA GLU A 328 41.60 -34.68 13.86
C GLU A 328 40.33 -35.16 14.57
N LEU A 329 39.15 -34.76 14.10
CA LEU A 329 37.88 -35.16 14.70
C LEU A 329 37.59 -36.66 14.50
N VAL A 330 37.94 -37.22 13.34
CA VAL A 330 37.81 -38.65 13.05
C VAL A 330 38.88 -39.48 13.77
N LEU A 331 40.13 -38.99 13.82
CA LEU A 331 41.25 -39.70 14.45
C LEU A 331 41.27 -39.60 15.98
N GLY A 332 40.90 -38.43 16.51
CA GLY A 332 40.83 -38.13 17.94
C GLY A 332 39.64 -38.76 18.65
N GLN A 333 38.81 -39.54 17.93
CA GLN A 333 37.62 -40.22 18.46
C GLN A 333 36.68 -39.29 19.21
N ASN A 334 36.39 -38.10 18.65
CA ASN A 334 35.37 -37.26 19.25
C ASN A 334 34.01 -37.97 19.12
N GLU A 335 33.50 -38.47 20.25
CA GLU A 335 32.34 -39.37 20.31
C GLU A 335 31.12 -38.79 19.58
N TYR A 336 30.95 -37.46 19.63
CA TYR A 336 29.81 -36.76 19.04
C TYR A 336 29.87 -36.66 17.50
N TYR A 337 31.05 -36.39 16.93
CA TYR A 337 31.17 -36.31 15.47
C TYR A 337 31.22 -37.71 14.83
N CYS A 338 31.86 -38.66 15.50
CA CYS A 338 31.90 -40.06 15.06
C CYS A 338 30.52 -40.74 15.15
N SER A 339 29.71 -40.43 16.16
CA SER A 339 28.32 -40.95 16.24
C SER A 339 27.48 -40.46 15.07
N MET A 340 27.54 -39.16 14.74
CA MET A 340 26.85 -38.59 13.57
C MET A 340 27.28 -39.24 12.24
N LEU A 341 28.58 -39.53 12.08
CA LEU A 341 29.10 -40.21 10.89
C LEU A 341 28.62 -41.67 10.81
N LYS A 342 28.56 -42.36 11.95
CA LYS A 342 28.12 -43.76 12.04
C LYS A 342 26.62 -43.91 11.75
N GLU A 343 25.79 -43.02 12.27
CA GLU A 343 24.36 -42.97 11.96
C GLU A 343 24.08 -42.78 10.47
N ARG A 344 24.95 -42.05 9.77
CA ARG A 344 24.84 -41.79 8.33
C ARG A 344 25.57 -42.83 7.46
N GLY A 345 26.24 -43.82 8.05
CA GLY A 345 27.01 -44.82 7.29
C GLY A 345 28.28 -44.28 6.61
N LEU A 346 28.76 -43.11 7.01
CA LEU A 346 29.88 -42.40 6.38
C LEU A 346 31.23 -42.65 7.05
N GLU A 347 31.25 -43.48 8.09
CA GLU A 347 32.46 -43.76 8.88
C GLU A 347 33.56 -44.40 8.03
N GLU A 348 33.22 -45.37 7.17
CA GLU A 348 34.20 -46.00 6.27
C GLU A 348 34.74 -45.02 5.22
N GLN A 349 33.90 -44.17 4.63
CA GLN A 349 34.33 -43.20 3.64
C GLN A 349 35.25 -42.13 4.23
N ALA A 350 34.95 -41.64 5.44
CA ALA A 350 35.80 -40.70 6.17
C ALA A 350 37.14 -41.35 6.53
N ARG A 351 37.13 -42.60 7.00
CA ARG A 351 38.36 -43.36 7.32
C ARG A 351 39.19 -43.69 6.08
N LEU A 352 38.58 -44.00 4.94
CA LEU A 352 39.28 -44.25 3.68
C LEU A 352 39.94 -42.96 3.16
N LYS A 353 39.24 -41.83 3.22
CA LYS A 353 39.73 -40.53 2.73
C LYS A 353 40.92 -40.00 3.53
N PHE A 354 40.95 -40.24 4.85
CA PHE A 354 41.99 -39.70 5.74
C PHE A 354 43.00 -40.74 6.23
N GLY A 355 42.65 -42.02 6.25
CA GLY A 355 43.53 -43.13 6.62
C GLY A 355 44.57 -43.48 5.55
N ALA A 356 44.31 -43.16 4.28
CA ALA A 356 45.24 -43.40 3.17
C ALA A 356 46.48 -42.48 3.17
N GLN A 357 46.54 -41.45 4.03
CA GLN A 357 47.69 -40.53 4.12
C GLN A 357 48.78 -40.97 5.11
N ARG A 358 48.72 -42.19 5.67
CA ARG A 358 49.74 -42.73 6.60
C ARG A 358 50.88 -43.49 5.91
N SER A 359 50.86 -43.62 4.58
CA SER A 359 51.89 -44.31 3.80
C SER A 359 52.52 -43.38 2.76
N ALA A 360 53.33 -42.43 3.22
CA ALA A 360 54.38 -41.78 2.43
C ALA A 360 55.47 -41.30 3.38
#